data_AF-A0A388THQ2-F1
#
_entry.id   AF-A0A388THQ2-F1
#
_cell.length_a   1.000
_cell.length_b   1.000
_cell.length_c   1.000
_cell.angle_alpha   90.00
_cell.angle_beta   90.00
_cell.angle_gamma   90.00
#
_symmetry.space_group_name_H-M   'P 1'
#
loop_
_entity.id
_entity.type
_entity.pdbx_description
1 polymer ?
#
loop_
_entity_poly.entity_id
_entity_poly.type
_entity_poly.pdbx_seq_one_letter_code
_entity_poly.pdbx_strand_id
1 'polypeptide(L)'
;MIFTWETYSDRLSAEPKNNLGLGVCYNRCEDLSMNIRKITTILCYLSEQLGGITKLQAAKLLYFIDKQHLIKYGRFVTNDIYLKYQYGPVPTKVLDIINSYDDVLFDEEKKYFLDHLAIDDGSKRGMRNKKLPDLDELSISEQETIDEVIAVYGKMSVSALVDISHEEKAWKNAEDYDMLNIEDIADELPADKKKELLSRLQQDKEINQFLRLLCA
;
A
#
# COMPACT_ATOMS: atom_id res chain seq x y z
N MET A 1 19.29 -18.23 1.53
CA MET A 1 19.57 -16.98 2.26
C MET A 1 18.21 -16.45 2.68
N ILE A 2 17.87 -16.57 3.96
CA ILE A 2 16.55 -16.21 4.48
C ILE A 2 16.59 -14.70 4.68
N PHE A 3 15.83 -13.96 3.88
CA PHE A 3 15.72 -12.51 3.98
C PHE A 3 14.75 -12.17 5.11
N THR A 4 15.27 -11.96 6.32
CA THR A 4 14.47 -11.42 7.42
C THR A 4 14.44 -9.90 7.28
N TRP A 5 13.30 -9.38 6.83
CA TRP A 5 13.00 -7.95 6.91
C TRP A 5 12.56 -7.67 8.35
N GLU A 6 13.34 -6.90 9.11
CA GLU A 6 12.84 -6.31 10.35
C GLU A 6 11.61 -5.45 10.02
N THR A 7 10.51 -5.67 10.74
CA THR A 7 9.24 -4.99 10.45
C THR A 7 9.39 -3.48 10.68
N TYR A 8 8.50 -2.69 10.08
CA TYR A 8 8.49 -1.24 10.35
C TYR A 8 8.15 -0.98 11.84
N SER A 9 7.31 -1.83 12.44
CA SER A 9 7.00 -1.83 13.87
C SER A 9 8.24 -2.05 14.76
N ASP A 10 9.16 -2.95 14.38
CA ASP A 10 10.37 -3.24 15.17
C ASP A 10 11.30 -2.01 15.29
N ARG A 11 11.28 -1.12 14.29
CA ARG A 11 12.09 0.11 14.28
C ARG A 11 11.49 1.26 15.08
N LEU A 12 10.16 1.38 15.16
CA LEU A 12 9.49 2.36 16.03
C LEU A 12 9.78 2.11 17.53
N SER A 13 10.02 0.86 17.92
CA SER A 13 10.41 0.51 19.30
C SER A 13 11.83 0.93 19.69
N ALA A 14 12.67 1.36 18.75
CA ALA A 14 14.05 1.78 19.02
C ALA A 14 14.18 3.29 19.37
N GLU A 15 13.11 4.08 19.23
CA GLU A 15 13.08 5.48 19.64
C GLU A 15 12.70 5.63 21.13
N PRO A 16 13.27 6.61 21.86
CA PRO A 16 13.01 6.76 23.29
C PRO A 16 11.53 7.08 23.54
N LYS A 17 10.91 6.24 24.37
CA LYS A 17 9.51 6.31 24.81
C LYS A 17 9.17 7.66 25.44
N ASN A 18 8.67 8.59 24.63
CA ASN A 18 7.75 9.59 25.12
C ASN A 18 6.32 9.05 24.97
N ASN A 19 5.80 8.75 26.16
CA ASN A 19 4.61 8.01 26.49
C ASN A 19 3.33 8.74 26.03
N LEU A 20 2.61 8.20 25.05
CA LEU A 20 1.16 8.38 24.91
C LEU A 20 0.56 7.03 24.50
N GLY A 21 0.22 6.24 25.52
CA GLY A 21 -0.60 5.07 25.35
C GLY A 21 -1.97 5.47 24.81
N LEU A 22 -2.26 5.07 23.58
CA LEU A 22 -3.60 5.06 23.01
C LEU A 22 -3.74 3.74 22.27
N GLY A 23 -4.36 2.77 22.94
CA GLY A 23 -5.04 1.68 22.23
C GLY A 23 -6.15 2.33 21.41
N VAL A 24 -5.99 2.33 20.09
CA VAL A 24 -6.95 2.98 19.21
C VAL A 24 -8.03 1.97 18.84
N CYS A 25 -9.18 2.09 19.50
CA CYS A 25 -10.43 1.50 19.05
C CYS A 25 -10.73 2.05 17.64
N TYR A 26 -10.62 1.22 16.61
CA TYR A 26 -11.00 1.56 15.24
C TYR A 26 -12.53 1.61 15.12
N ASN A 27 -13.14 2.68 15.63
CA ASN A 27 -14.55 2.95 15.38
C ASN A 27 -14.71 3.66 14.02
N ARG A 28 -15.17 2.87 13.04
CA ARG A 28 -16.07 3.21 11.93
C ARG A 28 -16.10 4.69 11.48
N CYS A 29 -15.09 5.08 10.70
CA CYS A 29 -15.16 6.22 9.79
C CYS A 29 -14.30 5.88 8.55
N GLU A 30 -14.95 5.44 7.48
CA GLU A 30 -14.32 5.10 6.20
C GLU A 30 -14.13 6.37 5.38
N ASP A 31 -12.95 7.00 5.44
CA ASP A 31 -12.61 8.00 4.41
C ASP A 31 -11.10 8.07 4.09
N LEU A 32 -10.18 8.07 5.06
CA LEU A 32 -8.71 7.97 4.76
C LEU A 32 -7.93 6.91 5.54
N SER A 33 -8.61 6.01 6.26
CA SER A 33 -7.96 4.81 6.78
C SER A 33 -7.77 3.77 5.67
N MET A 34 -6.68 3.01 5.77
CA MET A 34 -6.49 1.83 4.93
C MET A 34 -7.65 0.85 5.18
N ASN A 35 -8.31 0.40 4.12
CA ASN A 35 -9.38 -0.59 4.19
C ASN A 35 -8.80 -1.99 3.90
N ILE A 36 -8.78 -2.85 4.93
CA ILE A 36 -8.15 -4.18 4.83
C ILE A 36 -8.86 -5.08 3.81
N ARG A 37 -10.19 -4.98 3.67
CA ARG A 37 -10.93 -5.74 2.66
C ARG A 37 -10.51 -5.33 1.25
N LYS A 38 -10.44 -4.03 0.98
CA LYS A 38 -9.93 -3.48 -0.27
C LYS A 38 -8.50 -3.96 -0.56
N ILE A 39 -7.58 -3.85 0.40
CA ILE A 39 -6.19 -4.32 0.22
C ILE A 39 -6.15 -5.83 -0.08
N THR A 40 -6.90 -6.62 0.67
CA THR A 40 -7.00 -8.07 0.44
C THR A 40 -7.53 -8.36 -0.96
N THR A 41 -8.58 -7.64 -1.41
CA THR A 41 -9.14 -7.75 -2.76
C THR A 41 -8.10 -7.42 -3.82
N ILE A 42 -7.34 -6.33 -3.68
CA ILE A 42 -6.29 -5.95 -4.64
C ILE A 42 -5.21 -7.03 -4.72
N LEU A 43 -4.72 -7.52 -3.57
CA LEU A 43 -3.72 -8.59 -3.53
C LEU A 43 -4.24 -9.88 -4.16
N CYS A 44 -5.50 -10.24 -3.90
CA CYS A 44 -6.15 -11.39 -4.55
C CYS A 44 -6.29 -11.18 -6.05
N TYR A 45 -6.64 -9.97 -6.49
CA TYR A 45 -6.83 -9.67 -7.90
C TYR A 45 -5.52 -9.74 -8.69
N LEU A 46 -4.46 -9.12 -8.16
CA LEU A 46 -3.12 -9.24 -8.70
C LEU A 46 -2.64 -10.70 -8.73
N SER A 47 -2.92 -11.46 -7.67
CA SER A 47 -2.54 -12.86 -7.58
C SER A 47 -3.27 -13.73 -8.62
N GLU A 48 -4.59 -13.55 -8.78
CA GLU A 48 -5.41 -14.27 -9.75
C GLU A 48 -4.91 -14.01 -11.18
N GLN A 49 -4.72 -12.73 -11.54
CA GLN A 49 -4.33 -12.34 -12.90
C GLN A 49 -2.90 -12.78 -13.28
N LEU A 50 -2.00 -12.87 -12.28
CA LEU A 50 -0.59 -13.18 -12.52
C LEU A 50 -0.23 -14.63 -12.18
N GLY A 51 -1.19 -15.42 -11.68
CA GLY A 51 -0.99 -16.81 -11.26
C GLY A 51 -0.15 -16.95 -10.00
N GLY A 52 -0.30 -16.03 -9.05
CA GLY A 52 0.49 -15.88 -7.84
C GLY A 52 1.55 -14.78 -7.94
N ILE A 53 1.81 -14.08 -6.84
CA ILE A 53 2.76 -12.97 -6.76
C ILE A 53 3.69 -13.11 -5.55
N THR A 54 4.86 -12.50 -5.62
CA THR A 54 5.76 -12.35 -4.45
C THR A 54 5.44 -11.09 -3.67
N LYS A 55 5.89 -11.00 -2.41
CA LYS A 55 5.79 -9.78 -1.59
C LYS A 55 6.44 -8.58 -2.29
N LEU A 56 7.60 -8.79 -2.92
CA LEU A 56 8.30 -7.74 -3.66
C LEU A 56 7.52 -7.30 -4.91
N GLN A 57 6.93 -8.23 -5.68
CA GLN A 57 6.05 -7.85 -6.80
C GLN A 57 4.84 -7.05 -6.33
N ALA A 58 4.19 -7.48 -5.25
CA ALA A 58 3.05 -6.75 -4.70
C ALA A 58 3.45 -5.32 -4.30
N ALA A 59 4.58 -5.15 -3.61
CA ALA A 59 5.08 -3.82 -3.24
C ALA A 59 5.25 -2.90 -4.46
N LYS A 60 5.78 -3.42 -5.58
CA LYS A 60 5.96 -2.64 -6.82
C LYS A 60 4.64 -2.31 -7.49
N LEU A 61 3.77 -3.30 -7.64
CA LEU A 61 2.50 -3.12 -8.33
C LEU A 61 1.59 -2.17 -7.55
N LEU A 62 1.55 -2.26 -6.22
CA LEU A 62 0.79 -1.33 -5.38
C LEU A 62 1.30 0.11 -5.51
N TYR A 63 2.62 0.32 -5.52
CA TYR A 63 3.19 1.64 -5.77
C TYR A 63 2.73 2.23 -7.11
N PHE A 64 2.77 1.44 -8.19
CA PHE A 64 2.33 1.91 -9.50
C PHE A 64 0.81 2.13 -9.59
N ILE A 65 0.00 1.31 -8.91
CA ILE A 65 -1.45 1.52 -8.78
C ILE A 65 -1.72 2.87 -8.13
N ASP A 66 -1.09 3.13 -6.99
CA ASP A 66 -1.27 4.36 -6.25
C ASP A 66 -0.76 5.57 -7.02
N LYS A 67 0.43 5.49 -7.63
CA LYS A 67 0.98 6.57 -8.48
C LYS A 67 0.01 6.91 -9.61
N GLN A 68 -0.43 5.91 -10.39
CA GLN A 68 -1.29 6.15 -11.54
C GLN A 68 -2.67 6.69 -11.12
N HIS A 69 -3.26 6.13 -10.07
CA HIS A 69 -4.55 6.59 -9.58
C HIS A 69 -4.46 7.99 -8.97
N LEU A 70 -3.35 8.31 -8.31
CA LEU A 70 -3.06 9.67 -7.83
C LEU A 70 -2.93 10.66 -8.99
N ILE A 71 -2.26 10.31 -10.08
CA ILE A 71 -2.11 11.22 -11.22
C ILE A 71 -3.45 11.43 -11.94
N LYS A 72 -4.23 10.36 -12.14
CA LYS A 72 -5.48 10.43 -12.91
C LYS A 72 -6.66 10.99 -12.12
N TYR A 73 -6.78 10.57 -10.86
CA TYR A 73 -7.96 10.81 -10.02
C TYR A 73 -7.64 11.60 -8.75
N GLY A 74 -6.35 11.80 -8.45
CA GLY A 74 -5.86 12.62 -7.34
C GLY A 74 -6.12 12.02 -5.95
N ARG A 75 -6.31 10.71 -5.84
CA ARG A 75 -6.41 10.00 -4.57
C ARG A 75 -5.63 8.70 -4.63
N PHE A 76 -5.14 8.22 -3.49
CA PHE A 76 -4.54 6.90 -3.40
C PHE A 76 -5.63 5.81 -3.41
N VAL A 77 -5.29 4.62 -3.90
CA VAL A 77 -6.13 3.42 -3.83
C VAL A 77 -5.94 2.72 -2.48
N THR A 78 -4.69 2.57 -2.05
CA THR A 78 -4.35 1.82 -0.83
C THR A 78 -4.38 2.67 0.43
N ASN A 79 -4.20 3.99 0.29
CA ASN A 79 -3.92 4.93 1.39
C ASN A 79 -2.70 4.52 2.26
N ASP A 80 -1.76 3.78 1.68
CA ASP A 80 -0.48 3.48 2.31
C ASP A 80 0.53 4.63 2.14
N ILE A 81 1.57 4.61 2.96
CA ILE A 81 2.76 5.43 2.77
C ILE A 81 3.87 4.56 2.18
N TYR A 82 4.71 5.17 1.36
CA TYR A 82 5.82 4.48 0.71
C TYR A 82 7.14 4.96 1.29
N LEU A 83 8.01 4.03 1.63
CA LEU A 83 9.38 4.33 2.05
C LEU A 83 10.39 3.96 0.98
N LYS A 84 11.53 4.67 0.96
CA LYS A 84 12.68 4.27 0.16
C LYS A 84 13.38 3.06 0.76
N TYR A 85 13.47 1.98 0.00
CA TYR A 85 14.29 0.82 0.32
C TYR A 85 15.23 0.44 -0.83
N GLN A 86 16.21 -0.41 -0.53
CA GLN A 86 17.21 -0.92 -1.48
C GLN A 86 16.61 -1.48 -2.78
N TYR A 87 15.41 -2.09 -2.72
CA TYR A 87 14.73 -2.65 -3.89
C TYR A 87 13.59 -1.78 -4.39
N GLY A 88 13.57 -0.48 -4.07
CA GLY A 88 12.61 0.50 -4.55
C GLY A 88 11.59 0.95 -3.48
N PRO A 89 10.49 1.61 -3.87
CA PRO A 89 9.39 1.98 -2.97
C PRO A 89 8.78 0.76 -2.29
N VAL A 90 8.49 0.87 -0.98
CA VAL A 90 7.87 -0.18 -0.17
C VAL A 90 6.64 0.40 0.56
N PRO A 91 5.44 -0.17 0.35
CA PRO A 91 4.25 0.18 1.14
C PRO A 91 4.41 -0.34 2.56
N THR A 92 4.27 0.51 3.58
CA THR A 92 4.59 0.12 4.96
C THR A 92 3.51 -0.78 5.56
N LYS A 93 2.27 -0.32 5.60
CA LYS A 93 1.18 -1.02 6.29
C LYS A 93 0.81 -2.30 5.60
N VAL A 94 0.75 -2.31 4.25
CA VAL A 94 0.47 -3.53 3.51
C VAL A 94 1.54 -4.59 3.77
N LEU A 95 2.81 -4.19 3.85
CA LEU A 95 3.89 -5.13 4.15
C LEU A 95 3.86 -5.63 5.59
N ASP A 96 3.54 -4.76 6.56
CA ASP A 96 3.33 -5.16 7.96
C ASP A 96 2.17 -6.17 8.07
N ILE A 97 1.06 -5.96 7.36
CA ILE A 97 -0.05 -6.93 7.28
C ILE A 97 0.45 -8.25 6.70
N ILE A 98 1.17 -8.22 5.58
CA ILE A 98 1.65 -9.44 4.92
C ILE A 98 2.64 -10.24 5.80
N ASN A 99 3.47 -9.55 6.60
CA ASN A 99 4.50 -10.19 7.42
C ASN A 99 4.03 -10.57 8.83
N SER A 100 3.07 -9.83 9.38
CA SER A 100 2.68 -9.87 10.79
C SER A 100 1.18 -9.70 10.98
N TYR A 101 0.34 -10.25 10.08
CA TYR A 101 -1.12 -10.17 10.18
C TYR A 101 -1.67 -10.64 11.54
N ASP A 102 -0.95 -11.55 12.23
CA ASP A 102 -1.34 -12.03 13.55
C ASP A 102 -1.30 -10.93 14.63
N ASP A 103 -0.39 -9.97 14.47
CA ASP A 103 -0.15 -8.86 15.42
C ASP A 103 -0.82 -7.55 14.98
N VAL A 104 -1.09 -7.40 13.67
CA VAL A 104 -1.55 -6.13 13.07
C VAL A 104 -3.06 -6.10 12.81
N LEU A 105 -3.68 -7.24 12.49
CA LEU A 105 -5.11 -7.30 12.14
C LEU A 105 -5.98 -7.76 13.32
N PHE A 106 -7.17 -7.17 13.44
CA PHE A 106 -8.20 -7.64 14.37
C PHE A 106 -8.94 -8.87 13.82
N ASP A 107 -9.66 -9.59 14.69
CA ASP A 107 -10.24 -10.91 14.38
C ASP A 107 -11.04 -10.97 13.06
N GLU A 108 -11.92 -9.99 12.80
CA GLU A 108 -12.73 -9.97 11.57
C GLU A 108 -11.89 -9.71 10.30
N GLU A 109 -10.97 -8.75 10.37
CA GLU A 109 -10.08 -8.38 9.26
C GLU A 109 -9.09 -9.51 8.96
N LYS A 110 -8.50 -10.08 10.01
CA LYS A 110 -7.61 -11.24 9.96
C LYS A 110 -8.31 -12.44 9.36
N LYS A 111 -9.55 -12.72 9.80
CA LYS A 111 -10.37 -13.78 9.23
C LYS A 111 -10.62 -13.54 7.74
N TYR A 112 -11.01 -12.33 7.36
CA TYR A 112 -11.23 -11.98 5.96
C TYR A 112 -9.95 -12.17 5.14
N PHE A 113 -8.83 -11.64 5.61
CA PHE A 113 -7.52 -11.75 4.96
C PHE A 113 -7.12 -13.22 4.71
N LEU A 114 -7.16 -14.06 5.75
CA LEU A 114 -6.77 -15.47 5.67
C LEU A 114 -7.77 -16.35 4.91
N ASP A 115 -9.04 -15.96 4.84
CA ASP A 115 -10.05 -16.67 4.03
C ASP A 115 -9.83 -16.46 2.53
N HIS A 116 -9.24 -15.33 2.13
CA HIS A 116 -9.09 -14.92 0.73
C HIS A 116 -7.67 -15.07 0.20
N LEU A 117 -6.64 -14.91 1.04
CA LEU A 117 -5.24 -14.92 0.62
C LEU A 117 -4.45 -15.98 1.41
N ALA A 118 -3.73 -16.83 0.69
CA ALA A 118 -2.72 -17.72 1.23
C ALA A 118 -1.35 -17.04 1.09
N ILE A 119 -0.60 -17.02 2.20
CA ILE A 119 0.79 -16.56 2.23
C ILE A 119 1.67 -17.78 2.44
N ASP A 120 2.65 -17.98 1.56
CA ASP A 120 3.61 -19.08 1.63
C ASP A 120 5.03 -18.54 1.42
N ASP A 121 5.74 -18.33 2.52
CA ASP A 121 7.11 -17.83 2.51
C ASP A 121 8.13 -18.83 1.91
N GLY A 122 7.73 -20.07 1.63
CA GLY A 122 8.56 -21.10 1.02
C GLY A 122 8.49 -21.19 -0.50
N SER A 123 7.53 -20.52 -1.15
CA SER A 123 7.31 -20.65 -2.60
C SER A 123 7.86 -19.47 -3.42
N LYS A 124 8.15 -19.72 -4.71
CA LYS A 124 8.54 -18.66 -5.67
C LYS A 124 7.46 -17.57 -5.86
N ARG A 125 6.22 -17.82 -5.45
CA ARG A 125 5.06 -16.93 -5.58
C ARG A 125 4.29 -16.96 -4.26
N GLY A 126 4.89 -16.32 -3.27
CA GLY A 126 4.52 -16.43 -1.86
C GLY A 126 3.18 -15.84 -1.45
N MET A 127 2.36 -15.36 -2.39
CA MET A 127 0.96 -15.01 -2.15
C MET A 127 0.06 -15.54 -3.27
N ARG A 128 -0.97 -16.29 -2.88
CA ARG A 128 -1.97 -16.89 -3.76
C ARG A 128 -3.37 -16.61 -3.27
N ASN A 129 -4.27 -16.20 -4.14
CA ASN A 129 -5.68 -16.09 -3.78
C ASN A 129 -6.28 -17.49 -3.57
N LYS A 130 -7.04 -17.64 -2.48
CA LYS A 130 -7.83 -18.84 -2.13
C LYS A 130 -9.24 -18.76 -2.67
N LYS A 131 -9.72 -17.54 -2.90
CA LYS A 131 -11.03 -17.21 -3.46
C LYS A 131 -10.84 -16.22 -4.61
N LEU A 132 -11.85 -16.10 -5.46
CA LEU A 132 -11.88 -15.03 -6.45
C LEU A 132 -11.89 -13.66 -5.72
N PRO A 133 -11.25 -12.63 -6.29
CA PRO A 133 -11.27 -11.29 -5.72
C PRO A 133 -12.71 -10.76 -5.68
N ASP A 134 -13.09 -10.18 -4.54
CA ASP A 134 -14.38 -9.52 -4.37
C ASP A 134 -14.31 -8.10 -4.94
N LEU A 135 -14.63 -7.95 -6.22
CA LEU A 135 -14.49 -6.70 -6.95
C LEU A 135 -15.47 -5.60 -6.49
N ASP A 136 -16.50 -5.94 -5.71
CA ASP A 136 -17.42 -4.95 -5.13
C ASP A 136 -16.72 -4.05 -4.09
N GLU A 137 -15.56 -4.46 -3.58
CA GLU A 137 -14.68 -3.65 -2.72
C GLU A 137 -13.90 -2.57 -3.50
N LEU A 138 -13.95 -2.58 -4.83
CA LEU A 138 -13.25 -1.65 -5.72
C LEU A 138 -14.24 -0.74 -6.45
N SER A 139 -13.92 0.55 -6.50
CA SER A 139 -14.58 1.46 -7.43
C SER A 139 -14.11 1.20 -8.88
N ILE A 140 -14.92 1.62 -9.85
CA ILE A 140 -14.63 1.46 -11.28
C ILE A 140 -13.25 2.07 -11.64
N SER A 141 -12.92 3.26 -11.11
CA SER A 141 -11.64 3.91 -11.39
C SER A 141 -10.44 3.17 -10.78
N GLU A 142 -10.63 2.54 -9.62
CA GLU A 142 -9.60 1.74 -8.95
C GLU A 142 -9.36 0.45 -9.76
N GLN A 143 -10.41 -0.25 -10.18
CA GLN A 143 -10.30 -1.45 -11.00
C GLN A 143 -9.63 -1.14 -12.36
N GLU A 144 -10.06 -0.09 -13.05
CA GLU A 144 -9.45 0.34 -14.31
C GLU A 144 -7.94 0.59 -14.16
N THR A 145 -7.53 1.28 -13.09
CA THR A 145 -6.11 1.55 -12.82
C THR A 145 -5.33 0.26 -12.53
N ILE A 146 -5.93 -0.68 -11.78
CA ILE A 146 -5.29 -1.98 -11.52
C ILE A 146 -5.10 -2.76 -12.82
N ASP A 147 -6.09 -2.76 -13.71
CA ASP A 147 -6.03 -3.44 -15.00
C ASP A 147 -4.93 -2.86 -15.90
N GLU A 148 -4.79 -1.54 -15.94
CA GLU A 148 -3.72 -0.85 -16.67
C GLU A 148 -2.34 -1.18 -16.10
N VAL A 149 -2.19 -1.17 -14.78
CA VAL A 149 -0.92 -1.54 -14.12
C VAL A 149 -0.58 -3.00 -14.41
N ILE A 150 -1.55 -3.93 -14.37
CA ILE A 150 -1.34 -5.33 -14.73
C ILE A 150 -0.90 -5.45 -16.20
N ALA A 151 -1.55 -4.72 -17.11
CA ALA A 151 -1.23 -4.74 -18.54
C ALA A 151 0.20 -4.28 -18.84
N VAL A 152 0.67 -3.24 -18.14
CA VAL A 152 2.01 -2.68 -18.33
C VAL A 152 3.07 -3.48 -17.58
N TYR A 153 2.86 -3.75 -16.29
CA TYR A 153 3.90 -4.23 -15.38
C TYR A 153 3.75 -5.70 -14.99
N GLY A 154 2.55 -6.28 -15.10
CA GLY A 154 2.22 -7.58 -14.52
C GLY A 154 3.05 -8.75 -15.06
N LYS A 155 3.48 -8.69 -16.33
CA LYS A 155 4.33 -9.71 -16.97
C LYS A 155 5.83 -9.46 -16.83
N MET A 156 6.23 -8.34 -16.24
CA MET A 156 7.64 -8.00 -16.06
C MET A 156 8.28 -8.88 -14.97
N SER A 157 9.58 -9.11 -15.09
CA SER A 157 10.34 -9.78 -14.04
C SER A 157 10.43 -8.89 -12.80
N VAL A 158 10.63 -9.49 -11.63
CA VAL A 158 10.81 -8.72 -10.39
C VAL A 158 11.98 -7.75 -10.49
N SER A 159 13.08 -8.17 -11.14
CA SER A 159 14.23 -7.28 -11.39
C SER A 159 13.84 -6.07 -12.23
N ALA A 160 13.10 -6.27 -13.32
CA ALA A 160 12.66 -5.16 -14.16
C ALA A 160 11.72 -4.21 -13.41
N LEU A 161 10.85 -4.72 -12.54
CA LEU A 161 10.02 -3.88 -11.67
C LEU A 161 10.85 -3.07 -10.68
N VAL A 162 11.92 -3.67 -10.11
CA VAL A 162 12.87 -2.95 -9.24
C VAL A 162 13.55 -1.84 -10.03
N ASP A 163 14.15 -2.17 -11.18
CA ASP A 163 14.89 -1.23 -12.03
C ASP A 163 14.01 -0.04 -12.42
N ILE A 164 12.78 -0.27 -12.90
CA ILE A 164 11.86 0.81 -13.26
C ILE A 164 11.45 1.63 -12.03
N SER A 165 11.22 0.99 -10.88
CA SER A 165 10.86 1.71 -9.66
C SER A 165 11.99 2.56 -9.08
N HIS A 166 13.26 2.27 -9.43
CA HIS A 166 14.41 3.12 -9.10
C HIS A 166 14.52 4.34 -10.02
N GLU A 167 13.87 4.31 -11.18
CA GLU A 167 13.83 5.47 -12.09
C GLU A 167 12.87 6.57 -11.63
N GLU A 168 11.97 6.24 -10.71
CA GLU A 168 10.96 7.14 -10.14
C GLU A 168 11.58 8.31 -9.37
N LYS A 169 11.11 9.52 -9.68
CA LYS A 169 11.60 10.76 -9.04
C LYS A 169 11.46 10.70 -7.51
N ALA A 170 10.33 10.19 -7.03
CA ALA A 170 10.07 10.04 -5.60
C ALA A 170 11.11 9.16 -4.90
N TRP A 171 11.53 8.06 -5.52
CA TRP A 171 12.53 7.17 -4.96
C TRP A 171 13.94 7.77 -5.05
N LYS A 172 14.28 8.43 -6.16
CA LYS A 172 15.58 9.09 -6.34
C LYS A 172 15.83 10.19 -5.32
N ASN A 173 14.81 11.00 -5.03
CA ASN A 173 14.93 12.19 -4.19
C ASN A 173 14.84 11.90 -2.68
N ALA A 174 14.23 10.79 -2.27
CA ALA A 174 14.15 10.43 -0.87
C ALA A 174 15.51 9.93 -0.33
N GLU A 175 15.76 10.10 0.95
CA GLU A 175 16.85 9.42 1.66
C GLU A 175 16.44 7.98 2.00
N ASP A 176 17.43 7.11 2.24
CA ASP A 176 17.15 5.72 2.57
C ASP A 176 16.27 5.63 3.83
N TYR A 177 15.21 4.82 3.73
CA TYR A 177 14.17 4.62 4.76
C TYR A 177 13.22 5.80 4.99
N ASP A 178 13.37 6.91 4.28
CA ASP A 178 12.45 8.05 4.37
C ASP A 178 11.17 7.85 3.55
N MET A 179 10.13 8.60 3.94
CA MET A 179 8.87 8.65 3.21
C MET A 179 9.05 9.31 1.84
N LEU A 180 8.45 8.70 0.83
CA LEU A 180 8.42 9.25 -0.52
C LEU A 180 7.50 10.47 -0.58
N ASN A 181 8.02 11.56 -1.15
CA ASN A 181 7.28 12.80 -1.27
C ASN A 181 6.14 12.66 -2.31
N ILE A 182 4.92 13.03 -1.92
CA ILE A 182 3.72 12.94 -2.78
C ILE A 182 3.86 13.78 -4.06
N GLU A 183 4.50 14.95 -3.99
CA GLU A 183 4.75 15.80 -5.17
C GLU A 183 5.67 15.14 -6.19
N ASP A 184 6.61 14.34 -5.70
CA ASP A 184 7.52 13.57 -6.54
C ASP A 184 6.90 12.25 -7.01
N ILE A 185 5.90 11.69 -6.30
CA ILE A 185 5.10 10.56 -6.80
C ILE A 185 4.21 11.04 -7.94
N ALA A 186 3.61 12.22 -7.80
CA ALA A 186 2.77 12.84 -8.83
C ALA A 186 3.60 13.68 -9.81
N ASP A 187 4.85 13.29 -10.10
CA ASP A 187 5.82 14.11 -10.83
C ASP A 187 5.35 14.53 -12.23
N GLU A 188 4.54 13.67 -12.87
CA GLU A 188 3.90 13.89 -14.18
C GLU A 188 2.86 15.02 -14.20
N LEU A 189 2.35 15.46 -13.05
CA LEU A 189 1.36 16.54 -12.99
C LEU A 189 2.01 17.93 -13.17
N PRO A 190 1.34 18.85 -13.90
CA PRO A 190 1.69 20.27 -13.92
C PRO A 190 1.69 20.89 -12.53
N ALA A 191 2.47 21.97 -12.33
CA ALA A 191 2.65 22.60 -11.02
C ALA A 191 1.34 23.13 -10.41
N ASP A 192 0.43 23.68 -11.22
CA ASP A 192 -0.89 24.13 -10.78
C ASP A 192 -1.76 22.96 -10.31
N LYS A 193 -1.71 21.82 -11.03
CA LYS A 193 -2.43 20.60 -10.67
C LYS A 193 -1.87 19.92 -9.43
N LYS A 194 -0.55 19.95 -9.23
CA LYS A 194 0.07 19.50 -7.97
C LYS A 194 -0.43 20.33 -6.78
N LYS A 195 -0.47 21.65 -6.91
CA LYS A 195 -0.96 22.53 -5.84
C LYS A 195 -2.42 22.23 -5.48
N GLU A 196 -3.27 22.02 -6.48
CA GLU A 196 -4.67 21.62 -6.31
C GLU A 196 -4.76 20.27 -5.58
N LEU A 197 -4.01 19.27 -6.04
CA LEU A 197 -3.94 17.94 -5.44
C LEU A 197 -3.55 18.00 -3.96
N LEU A 198 -2.44 18.68 -3.63
CA LEU A 198 -1.94 18.79 -2.26
C LEU A 198 -2.95 19.48 -1.33
N SER A 199 -3.63 20.52 -1.84
CA SER A 199 -4.63 21.25 -1.07
C SER A 199 -5.82 20.34 -0.73
N ARG A 200 -6.26 19.51 -1.69
CA ARG A 200 -7.31 18.52 -1.46
C ARG A 200 -6.88 17.45 -0.47
N LEU A 201 -5.71 16.86 -0.64
CA LEU A 201 -5.19 15.83 0.28
C LEU A 201 -5.02 16.37 1.71
N GLN A 202 -4.65 17.63 1.86
CA GLN A 202 -4.55 18.29 3.17
C GLN A 202 -5.93 18.47 3.80
N GLN A 203 -6.91 18.95 3.05
CA GLN A 203 -8.29 19.08 3.52
C GLN A 203 -8.88 17.72 3.93
N ASP A 204 -8.65 16.69 3.12
CA ASP A 204 -9.09 15.32 3.37
C ASP A 204 -8.48 14.79 4.69
N LYS A 205 -7.19 15.05 4.95
CA LYS A 205 -6.53 14.70 6.22
C LYS A 205 -7.15 15.43 7.41
N GLU A 206 -7.43 16.72 7.29
CA GLU A 206 -8.04 17.53 8.35
C GLU A 206 -9.46 17.04 8.69
N ILE A 207 -10.27 16.76 7.67
CA ILE A 207 -11.61 16.18 7.83
C ILE A 207 -11.51 14.86 8.58
N ASN A 208 -10.59 13.98 8.18
CA ASN A 208 -10.44 12.68 8.83
C ASN A 208 -9.93 12.78 10.27
N GLN A 209 -9.00 13.70 10.55
CA GLN A 209 -8.56 13.97 11.90
C GLN A 209 -9.73 14.45 12.77
N PHE A 210 -10.57 15.34 12.24
CA PHE A 210 -11.76 15.82 12.93
C PHE A 210 -12.77 14.69 13.19
N LEU A 211 -13.06 13.86 12.20
CA LEU A 211 -13.99 12.73 12.35
C LEU A 211 -13.51 11.72 13.42
N ARG A 212 -12.20 11.44 13.47
CA ARG A 212 -11.62 10.58 14.52
C ARG A 212 -11.83 11.14 15.92
N LEU A 213 -11.75 12.47 16.09
CA LEU A 213 -12.00 13.12 17.38
C LEU A 213 -13.47 13.06 17.79
N LEU A 214 -14.40 12.97 16.84
CA LEU A 214 -15.84 12.83 17.14
C LEU A 214 -16.24 11.40 17.49
N CYS A 215 -15.45 10.40 17.07
CA CYS A 215 -15.71 8.97 17.30
C CYS A 215 -14.99 8.39 18.53
N ALA A 216 -14.18 9.21 19.23
CA ALA A 216 -13.48 8.85 20.47
C ALA A 216 -14.26 9.30 21.71
#